data_AF-A0A450XD93-F1
#
_entry.id   AF-A0A450XD93-F1
#
_cell.length_a   1.000
_cell.length_b   1.000
_cell.length_c   1.000
_cell.angle_alpha   90.00
_cell.angle_beta   90.00
_cell.angle_gamma   90.00
#
_symmetry.space_group_name_H-M   'P 1'
#
loop_
_entity.id
_entity.type
_entity.pdbx_description
1 polymer ?
#
loop_
_entity_poly.entity_id
_entity_poly.type
_entity_poly.pdbx_seq_one_letter_code
_entity_poly.pdbx_strand_id
1 'polypeptide(L)'
;MRQSADEVGVDSKVFAMLAGTVFEVRQGYKSKDSKRQDADIANAATAYTKAYLPCAAILSTQIDSDILYRYKGEKWAVITGIVGAKNPLISTYDFMREVVGYDLAGFFMRNSEILREEVEVVLRALLTPEGQE
;
A
#
# COMPACT_ATOMS: atom_id res chain seq x y z
N MET A 1 13.57 7.41 -0.26
CA MET A 1 13.42 7.46 -1.73
C MET A 1 14.59 6.78 -2.46
N ARG A 2 15.84 7.27 -2.35
CA ARG A 2 16.99 6.69 -3.08
C ARG A 2 17.18 5.19 -2.88
N GLN A 3 17.26 4.74 -1.63
CA GLN A 3 17.40 3.31 -1.31
C GLN A 3 16.30 2.45 -1.94
N SER A 4 15.04 2.91 -1.89
CA SER A 4 13.91 2.21 -2.53
C SER A 4 14.05 2.13 -4.05
N ALA A 5 14.45 3.23 -4.69
CA ALA A 5 14.69 3.27 -6.13
C ALA A 5 15.83 2.33 -6.56
N ASP A 6 16.88 2.23 -5.75
CA ASP A 6 17.99 1.29 -5.98
C ASP A 6 17.51 -0.17 -5.85
N GLU A 7 16.70 -0.49 -4.84
CA GLU A 7 16.15 -1.84 -4.62
C GLU A 7 15.26 -2.33 -5.77
N VAL A 8 14.53 -1.41 -6.41
CA VAL A 8 13.69 -1.74 -7.58
C VAL A 8 14.40 -1.53 -8.92
N GLY A 9 15.71 -1.25 -8.92
CA GLY A 9 16.53 -1.18 -10.13
C GLY A 9 16.25 0.04 -11.03
N VAL A 10 15.90 1.18 -10.43
CA VAL A 10 15.81 2.46 -11.15
C VAL A 10 17.21 2.94 -11.51
N ASP A 11 17.42 3.32 -12.78
CA ASP A 11 18.71 3.83 -13.22
C ASP A 11 19.01 5.18 -12.55
N SER A 12 20.28 5.40 -12.20
CA SER A 12 20.73 6.62 -11.52
C SER A 12 20.38 7.92 -12.24
N LYS A 13 20.36 7.92 -13.59
CA LYS A 13 19.97 9.09 -14.40
C LYS A 13 18.47 9.31 -14.35
N VAL A 14 17.67 8.23 -14.35
CA VAL A 14 16.22 8.33 -14.15
C VAL A 14 15.93 8.86 -12.75
N PHE A 15 16.59 8.33 -11.72
CA PHE A 15 16.43 8.80 -10.34
C PHE A 15 16.74 10.30 -10.19
N ALA A 16 17.79 10.79 -10.86
CA ALA A 16 18.17 12.20 -10.81
C ALA A 16 17.08 13.14 -11.34
N MET A 17 16.16 12.64 -12.17
CA MET A 17 15.03 13.40 -12.69
C MET A 17 13.80 13.33 -11.78
N LEU A 18 13.75 12.41 -10.81
CA LEU A 18 12.55 12.23 -9.97
C LEU A 18 12.40 13.38 -8.97
N ALA A 19 11.19 13.96 -8.93
CA ALA A 19 10.78 15.00 -8.00
C ALA A 19 10.32 14.47 -6.63
N GLY A 20 9.99 13.17 -6.54
CA GLY A 20 9.49 12.59 -5.30
C GLY A 20 8.95 11.17 -5.47
N THR A 21 8.07 10.77 -4.55
CA THR A 21 7.37 9.48 -4.56
C THR A 21 5.87 9.71 -4.51
N VAL A 22 5.11 8.98 -5.31
CA VAL A 22 3.64 8.95 -5.25
C VAL A 22 3.17 7.60 -4.75
N PHE A 23 2.17 7.61 -3.87
CA PHE A 23 1.70 6.41 -3.21
C PHE A 23 0.32 5.99 -3.72
N GLU A 24 0.21 4.74 -4.11
CA GLU A 24 -1.06 4.04 -4.31
C GLU A 24 -1.35 3.24 -3.03
N VAL A 25 -2.34 3.68 -2.26
CA VAL A 25 -2.64 3.08 -0.93
C VAL A 25 -3.78 2.07 -1.04
N ARG A 26 -3.58 0.87 -0.50
CA ARG A 26 -4.55 -0.23 -0.57
C ARG A 26 -4.71 -0.95 0.76
N GLN A 27 -5.94 -1.36 1.07
CA GLN A 27 -6.20 -2.21 2.25
C GLN A 27 -5.60 -3.62 2.07
N GLY A 28 -5.75 -4.20 0.89
CA GLY A 28 -5.20 -5.51 0.53
C GLY A 28 -5.33 -5.77 -0.97
N TYR A 29 -4.68 -6.83 -1.45
CA TYR A 29 -4.64 -7.21 -2.86
C TYR A 29 -4.92 -8.72 -3.02
N LYS A 30 -6.20 -9.09 -2.99
CA LYS A 30 -6.63 -10.50 -3.06
C LYS A 30 -6.97 -11.00 -4.47
N SER A 31 -7.36 -10.10 -5.39
CA SER A 31 -7.89 -10.49 -6.70
C SER A 31 -6.78 -10.55 -7.75
N LYS A 32 -6.64 -11.69 -8.45
CA LYS A 32 -5.85 -11.81 -9.69
C LYS A 32 -6.56 -11.22 -10.92
N ASP A 33 -7.46 -10.26 -10.71
CA ASP A 33 -8.18 -9.60 -11.80
C ASP A 33 -7.20 -8.81 -12.68
N SER A 34 -7.10 -9.20 -13.95
CA SER A 34 -6.11 -8.65 -14.88
C SER A 34 -6.38 -7.17 -15.17
N LYS A 35 -7.65 -6.75 -15.25
CA LYS A 35 -8.01 -5.35 -15.51
C LYS A 35 -7.46 -4.44 -14.42
N ARG A 36 -7.60 -4.83 -13.15
CA ARG A 36 -7.06 -4.06 -12.02
C ARG A 36 -5.53 -4.00 -12.07
N GLN A 37 -4.85 -5.11 -12.34
CA GLN A 37 -3.40 -5.14 -12.44
C GLN A 37 -2.87 -4.25 -13.57
N ASP A 38 -3.50 -4.29 -14.74
CA ASP A 38 -3.07 -3.51 -15.89
C ASP A 38 -3.28 -2.01 -15.65
N ALA A 39 -4.36 -1.62 -14.97
CA ALA A 39 -4.57 -0.24 -14.54
C ALA A 39 -3.49 0.23 -13.54
N ASP A 40 -3.09 -0.64 -12.61
CA ASP A 40 -2.06 -0.34 -11.62
C ASP A 40 -0.69 -0.12 -12.29
N ILE A 41 -0.35 -0.93 -13.28
CA ILE A 41 0.87 -0.78 -14.08
C ILE A 41 0.82 0.51 -14.91
N ALA A 42 -0.32 0.84 -15.51
CA ALA A 42 -0.50 2.09 -16.24
C ALA A 42 -0.32 3.31 -15.34
N ASN A 43 -0.78 3.24 -14.09
CA ASN A 43 -0.57 4.29 -13.09
C ASN A 43 0.91 4.42 -12.71
N ALA A 44 1.61 3.31 -12.50
CA ALA A 44 3.05 3.32 -12.21
C ALA A 44 3.86 3.92 -13.38
N ALA A 45 3.54 3.55 -14.61
CA ALA A 45 4.13 4.15 -15.81
C ALA A 45 3.85 5.66 -15.87
N THR A 46 2.61 6.07 -15.59
CA THR A 46 2.24 7.49 -15.54
C THR A 46 3.05 8.25 -14.49
N ALA A 47 3.25 7.69 -13.30
CA ALA A 47 4.09 8.30 -12.26
C ALA A 47 5.52 8.57 -12.78
N TYR A 48 6.13 7.61 -13.45
CA TYR A 48 7.45 7.80 -14.07
C TYR A 48 7.45 8.91 -15.14
N THR A 49 6.42 8.98 -16.00
CA THR A 49 6.32 10.08 -16.99
C THR A 49 6.16 11.46 -16.34
N LYS A 50 5.65 11.50 -15.10
CA LYS A 50 5.51 12.71 -14.28
C LYS A 50 6.68 12.91 -13.32
N ALA A 51 7.77 12.15 -13.49
CA ALA A 51 8.97 12.21 -12.67
C ALA A 51 8.74 11.89 -11.19
N TYR A 52 7.92 10.89 -10.89
CA TYR A 52 7.75 10.36 -9.54
C TYR A 52 8.10 8.88 -9.47
N LEU A 53 8.74 8.46 -8.38
CA LEU A 53 8.85 7.05 -8.03
C LEU A 53 7.46 6.56 -7.62
N PRO A 54 6.86 5.59 -8.32
CA PRO A 54 5.62 4.98 -7.83
C PRO A 54 5.93 4.11 -6.61
N CYS A 55 5.03 4.09 -5.63
CA CYS A 55 5.06 3.19 -4.48
C CYS A 55 3.67 2.62 -4.17
N ALA A 56 3.52 1.31 -4.09
CA ALA A 56 2.32 0.66 -3.61
C ALA A 56 2.43 0.45 -2.10
N ALA A 57 1.54 1.09 -1.34
CA ALA A 57 1.44 0.93 0.10
C ALA A 57 0.24 0.06 0.45
N ILE A 58 0.50 -1.18 0.87
CA ILE A 58 -0.53 -2.16 1.20
C ILE A 58 -0.61 -2.28 2.72
N LEU A 59 -1.80 -2.07 3.30
CA LEU A 59 -2.01 -2.09 4.75
C LEU A 59 -2.07 -3.50 5.35
N SER A 60 -2.23 -4.52 4.51
CA SER A 60 -2.22 -5.93 4.92
C SER A 60 -1.03 -6.68 4.34
N THR A 61 -0.81 -7.89 4.84
CA THR A 61 0.15 -8.87 4.28
C THR A 61 -0.40 -9.59 3.05
N GLN A 62 -1.65 -9.31 2.67
CA GLN A 62 -2.37 -10.03 1.64
C GLN A 62 -2.11 -9.40 0.27
N ILE A 63 -1.02 -9.83 -0.36
CA ILE A 63 -0.74 -9.65 -1.78
C ILE A 63 -0.22 -10.98 -2.35
N ASP A 64 -0.72 -11.35 -3.53
CA ASP A 64 -0.24 -12.53 -4.24
C ASP A 64 1.20 -12.33 -4.75
N SER A 65 2.03 -13.37 -4.65
CA SER A 65 3.45 -13.31 -5.01
C SER A 65 3.68 -12.97 -6.48
N ASP A 66 2.79 -13.40 -7.39
CA ASP A 66 2.93 -13.14 -8.83
C ASP A 66 2.71 -11.65 -9.11
N ILE A 67 1.76 -11.04 -8.40
CA ILE A 67 1.46 -9.60 -8.50
C ILE A 67 2.61 -8.79 -7.92
N LEU A 68 3.13 -9.18 -6.76
CA LEU A 68 4.30 -8.54 -6.16
C LEU A 68 5.51 -8.60 -7.10
N TYR A 69 5.77 -9.75 -7.72
CA TYR A 69 6.85 -9.91 -8.69
C TYR A 69 6.65 -9.03 -9.92
N ARG A 70 5.43 -8.99 -10.46
CA ARG A 70 5.08 -8.14 -11.61
C ARG A 70 5.30 -6.66 -11.30
N TYR A 71 4.86 -6.18 -10.14
CA TYR A 71 5.04 -4.78 -9.74
C TYR A 71 6.52 -4.42 -9.55
N LYS A 72 7.31 -5.30 -8.93
CA LYS A 72 8.76 -5.10 -8.84
C LYS A 72 9.42 -5.10 -10.23
N GLY A 73 8.95 -5.92 -11.16
CA GLY A 73 9.42 -5.92 -12.56
C GLY A 73 9.21 -4.58 -13.27
N GLU A 74 8.12 -3.88 -12.95
CA GLU A 74 7.82 -2.52 -13.43
C GLU A 74 8.53 -1.41 -12.61
N LYS A 75 9.53 -1.79 -11.80
CA LYS A 75 10.28 -0.90 -10.91
C LYS A 75 9.37 -0.16 -9.92
N TRP A 76 8.31 -0.81 -9.47
CA TRP A 76 7.40 -0.24 -8.48
C TRP A 76 7.86 -0.62 -7.07
N ALA A 77 8.12 0.37 -6.22
CA ALA A 77 8.34 0.11 -4.80
C ALA A 77 7.07 -0.47 -4.17
N VAL A 78 7.18 -1.52 -3.36
CA VAL A 78 6.02 -2.14 -2.70
C VAL A 78 6.31 -2.34 -1.22
N ILE A 79 5.49 -1.71 -0.38
CA ILE A 79 5.48 -1.90 1.07
C ILE A 79 4.17 -2.55 1.51
N THR A 80 4.24 -3.41 2.51
CA THR A 80 3.12 -4.28 2.92
C THR A 80 2.83 -4.18 4.42
N GLY A 81 1.70 -4.72 4.86
CA GLY A 81 1.21 -4.61 6.23
C GLY A 81 1.96 -5.45 7.27
N ILE A 82 3.25 -5.76 7.06
CA ILE A 82 4.07 -6.46 8.03
C ILE A 82 4.32 -5.54 9.23
N VAL A 83 4.04 -5.99 10.45
CA VAL A 83 4.32 -5.22 11.67
C VAL A 83 5.66 -5.67 12.25
N GLY A 84 6.54 -4.72 12.59
CA GLY A 84 7.80 -5.02 13.26
C GLY A 84 8.88 -5.64 12.38
N ALA A 85 8.85 -5.39 11.07
CA ALA A 85 9.90 -5.85 10.14
C ALA A 85 11.24 -5.14 10.38
N LYS A 86 11.20 -3.98 11.07
CA LYS A 86 12.34 -3.07 11.26
C LYS A 86 12.93 -2.63 9.92
N ASN A 87 12.06 -2.48 8.91
CA ASN A 87 12.47 -2.09 7.58
C ASN A 87 11.36 -1.28 6.87
N PRO A 88 11.51 0.05 6.75
CA PRO A 88 10.52 0.93 6.12
C PRO A 88 10.47 0.78 4.59
N LEU A 89 11.35 0.01 3.98
CA LEU A 89 11.34 -0.27 2.53
C LEU A 89 10.44 -1.45 2.16
N ILE A 90 9.97 -2.22 3.15
CA ILE A 90 9.07 -3.38 2.93
C ILE A 90 7.81 -3.36 3.80
N SER A 91 7.79 -2.57 4.87
CA SER A 91 6.67 -2.47 5.81
C SER A 91 6.02 -1.10 5.75
N THR A 92 4.72 -1.06 5.46
CA THR A 92 3.89 0.15 5.53
C THR A 92 3.87 0.71 6.94
N TYR A 93 3.84 -0.14 7.97
CA TYR A 93 3.79 0.30 9.36
C TYR A 93 5.13 0.83 9.86
N ASP A 94 6.24 0.22 9.47
CA ASP A 94 7.58 0.75 9.79
C ASP A 94 7.84 2.05 9.01
N PHE A 95 7.41 2.15 7.74
CA PHE A 95 7.45 3.40 6.97
C PHE A 95 6.70 4.54 7.65
N MET A 96 5.45 4.28 8.07
CA MET A 96 4.65 5.29 8.77
C MET A 96 5.32 5.74 10.07
N ARG A 97 5.86 4.80 10.86
CA ARG A 97 6.52 5.13 12.13
C ARG A 97 7.84 5.90 11.93
N GLU A 98 8.70 5.42 11.04
CA GLU A 98 10.10 5.86 10.95
C GLU A 98 10.31 6.99 9.94
N VAL A 99 9.51 7.04 8.87
CA VAL A 99 9.63 8.05 7.81
C VAL A 99 8.58 9.14 7.96
N VAL A 100 7.31 8.77 8.21
CA VAL A 100 6.23 9.76 8.39
C VAL A 100 6.18 10.29 9.82
N GLY A 101 6.68 9.52 10.80
CA GLY A 101 6.66 9.90 12.22
C GLY A 101 5.33 9.60 12.92
N TYR A 102 4.52 8.70 12.38
CA TYR A 102 3.22 8.32 12.94
C TYR A 102 3.09 6.81 13.18
N ASP A 103 2.79 6.44 14.41
CA ASP A 103 2.53 5.06 14.81
C ASP A 103 1.13 4.59 14.36
N LEU A 104 1.01 4.32 13.06
CA LEU A 104 -0.24 3.86 12.45
C LEU A 104 -0.70 2.49 12.99
N ALA A 105 0.25 1.58 13.24
CA ALA A 105 -0.07 0.27 13.80
C ALA A 105 -0.64 0.42 15.21
N GLY A 106 0.01 1.19 16.08
CA GLY A 106 -0.49 1.44 17.42
C GLY A 106 -1.79 2.24 17.42
N PHE A 107 -2.02 3.12 16.45
CA PHE A 107 -3.32 3.77 16.28
C PHE A 107 -4.44 2.74 16.07
N PHE A 108 -4.28 1.80 15.14
CA PHE A 108 -5.30 0.77 14.93
C PHE A 108 -5.45 -0.16 16.14
N MET A 109 -4.36 -0.51 16.82
CA MET A 109 -4.42 -1.34 18.02
C MET A 109 -5.19 -0.67 19.17
N ARG A 110 -4.87 0.59 19.48
CA ARG A 110 -5.52 1.35 20.56
C ARG A 110 -7.01 1.59 20.32
N ASN A 111 -7.42 1.72 19.06
CA ASN A 111 -8.80 2.01 18.69
C ASN A 111 -9.55 0.76 18.19
N SER A 112 -8.99 -0.43 18.34
CA SER A 112 -9.54 -1.65 17.74
C SER A 112 -10.95 -1.99 18.25
N GLU A 113 -11.23 -1.76 19.53
CA GLU A 113 -12.56 -1.96 20.12
C GLU A 113 -13.59 -1.00 19.50
N ILE A 114 -13.28 0.30 19.47
CA ILE A 114 -14.15 1.33 18.88
C ILE A 114 -14.39 1.06 17.40
N LEU A 115 -13.33 0.80 16.62
CA LEU A 115 -13.45 0.50 15.20
C LEU A 115 -14.30 -0.74 14.95
N ARG A 116 -14.20 -1.75 15.82
CA ARG A 116 -15.02 -2.96 15.72
C ARG A 116 -16.49 -2.65 15.99
N GLU A 117 -16.79 -1.90 17.05
CA GLU A 117 -18.17 -1.51 17.39
C GLU A 117 -18.83 -0.76 16.22
N GLU A 118 -18.13 0.22 15.64
CA GLU A 118 -18.63 0.98 14.48
C GLU A 118 -18.88 0.07 13.26
N VAL A 119 -17.95 -0.85 12.97
CA VAL A 119 -18.14 -1.82 11.89
C VAL A 119 -19.35 -2.73 12.17
N GLU A 120 -19.54 -3.19 13.40
CA GLU A 120 -20.69 -4.01 13.78
C GLU A 120 -22.01 -3.24 13.63
N VAL A 121 -22.06 -1.96 14.00
CA VAL A 121 -23.23 -1.10 13.80
C VAL A 121 -23.59 -0.99 12.32
N VAL A 122 -22.60 -0.68 11.47
CA VAL A 122 -22.81 -0.57 10.02
C VAL A 122 -23.28 -1.90 9.43
N LEU A 123 -22.65 -3.02 9.82
CA LEU A 123 -23.03 -4.33 9.32
C LEU A 123 -24.45 -4.72 9.76
N ARG A 124 -24.85 -4.40 11.00
CA ARG A 124 -26.24 -4.62 11.44
C ARG A 124 -27.21 -3.79 10.61
N ALA A 125 -26.94 -2.50 10.42
CA ALA A 125 -27.81 -1.64 9.61
C ALA A 125 -27.98 -2.15 8.16
N LEU A 126 -26.93 -2.71 7.57
CA LEU A 126 -26.96 -3.22 6.18
C LEU A 126 -27.53 -4.64 6.05
N LEU A 127 -27.48 -5.44 7.11
CA LEU A 127 -27.85 -6.87 7.07
C LEU A 127 -29.16 -7.17 7.79
N THR A 128 -29.71 -6.25 8.58
CA THR A 128 -31.06 -6.38 9.13
C THR A 128 -32.07 -6.14 8.01
N PRO A 129 -32.97 -7.11 7.71
CA PRO A 129 -34.00 -6.93 6.69
C PRO A 129 -34.94 -5.77 7.06
N GLU A 130 -35.39 -5.01 6.07
CA GLU A 130 -36.41 -3.97 6.27
C GLU A 130 -37.67 -4.60 6.89
N GLY A 131 -38.03 -4.19 8.13
CA GLY A 131 -39.30 -4.56 8.76
C GLY A 131 -39.25 -5.37 10.06
N GLN A 132 -38.07 -5.54 10.69
CA GLN A 132 -37.98 -6.06 12.06
C GLN A 132 -37.18 -5.11 12.94
N GLU A 133 -37.90 -4.25 13.69
CA GLU A 133 -37.40 -3.61 14.92
C GLU A 133 -37.66 -4.51 16.14
#